data_AF-A0A925FWU1-F1
#
_entry.id   AF-A0A925FWU1-F1
#
_cell.length_a   1.000
_cell.length_b   1.000
_cell.length_c   1.000
_cell.angle_alpha   90.00
_cell.angle_beta   90.00
_cell.angle_gamma   90.00
#
_symmetry.space_group_name_H-M   'P 1'
#
loop_
_entity.id
_entity.type
_entity.pdbx_description
1 polymer ?
#
loop_
_entity_poly.entity_id
_entity_poly.type
_entity_poly.pdbx_seq_one_letter_code
_entity_poly.pdbx_strand_id
1 'polypeptide(L)'
;MNERENISGAETEKREETAAAPPVEHALRARLRAVKSVTERRYLGRLVRELGMLQGDVARAALETSALIAGVSFRASLEFLRAAPEAARVLEAEELHSWGEMGRRLAMGDVETATAFFNDGVKQLQHVPPAVRALIFQVCARQMTLSSSVAMETFSRAPLLAQRIADKELLRSVFEVAAEIARRSARHSADFLDVTPNVTARMREFEKDEASVSRAAVNLSAAFAARAGGIAADAWTALPEATAGLSATQTLRLLQSAGEFLERGGGAALHVLRTGGDVLRAVPEAFDAWIALLWTISTHGNAALVAFVRVSPAFFQTLAADKNRKRAVELALRAIKATHEVALVDGEAALACFRSSLRALRGVSIEQFEEWARDGLKAAAASDARARRSYYALETRRSSEALHSGGRGLSLEEVQHTLKLYVEALTGRVVEVAPLAAVPDEARIGDGRTIHLPSMVAEFDDEELDFRLYKVLAAHAAGQIEFGTHDRESSDLRAAYAAIAEVYAEENADARDAFALVRAELYLACGMRGEDFVEPKI
;
A
#
# COMPACT_ATOMS: atom_id res chain seq x y z
N MET A 1 -24.84 15.32 99.18
CA MET A 1 -25.80 16.10 99.98
C MET A 1 -25.63 17.56 99.55
N ASN A 2 -26.65 18.06 98.83
CA ASN A 2 -27.06 19.46 98.53
C ASN A 2 -25.99 20.46 98.06
N GLU A 3 -26.05 20.95 96.81
CA GLU A 3 -26.97 21.96 96.22
C GLU A 3 -26.49 23.42 96.38
N ARG A 4 -26.26 24.05 95.21
CA ARG A 4 -26.58 25.45 94.79
C ARG A 4 -25.85 26.61 95.48
N GLU A 5 -25.54 27.76 94.88
CA GLU A 5 -25.91 28.54 93.68
C GLU A 5 -24.79 29.62 93.49
N ASN A 6 -24.19 29.87 92.31
CA ASN A 6 -24.58 30.76 91.19
C ASN A 6 -23.85 32.15 91.15
N ILE A 7 -23.29 32.46 89.95
CA ILE A 7 -23.12 33.79 89.27
C ILE A 7 -21.83 34.64 89.42
N SER A 8 -21.19 34.83 88.24
CA SER A 8 -20.55 36.05 87.66
C SER A 8 -19.13 36.48 88.07
N GLY A 9 -18.23 36.54 87.08
CA GLY A 9 -17.07 37.44 87.11
C GLY A 9 -15.98 37.20 86.06
N ALA A 10 -16.23 37.65 84.83
CA ALA A 10 -15.28 38.13 83.81
C ALA A 10 -13.85 37.50 83.68
N GLU A 11 -13.64 36.75 82.60
CA GLU A 11 -12.32 36.58 81.97
C GLU A 11 -12.33 37.19 80.56
N THR A 12 -11.41 38.12 80.34
CA THR A 12 -11.06 38.78 79.08
C THR A 12 -10.45 37.79 78.09
N GLU A 13 -11.22 37.36 77.09
CA GLU A 13 -10.69 36.72 75.89
C GLU A 13 -10.18 37.76 74.88
N LYS A 14 -8.86 37.74 74.65
CA LYS A 14 -8.22 38.38 73.50
C LYS A 14 -8.75 37.73 72.22
N ARG A 15 -9.59 38.45 71.47
CA ARG A 15 -9.84 38.16 70.05
C ARG A 15 -8.59 38.49 69.24
N GLU A 16 -7.87 37.47 68.79
CA GLU A 16 -7.04 37.58 67.59
C GLU A 16 -7.98 37.71 66.38
N GLU A 17 -8.13 38.94 65.90
CA GLU A 17 -8.67 39.21 64.57
C GLU A 17 -7.75 38.57 63.54
N THR A 18 -8.21 37.45 62.97
CA THR A 18 -7.63 36.86 61.78
C THR A 18 -7.82 37.87 60.65
N ALA A 19 -6.75 38.57 60.27
CA ALA A 19 -6.75 39.53 59.18
C ALA A 19 -7.22 38.84 57.89
N ALA A 20 -8.47 39.07 57.52
CA ALA A 20 -9.03 38.58 56.27
C ALA A 20 -8.18 39.12 55.11
N ALA A 21 -7.68 38.23 54.26
CA ALA A 21 -6.91 38.60 53.08
C ALA A 21 -7.69 39.66 52.27
N PRO A 22 -7.03 40.73 51.78
CA PRO A 22 -7.72 41.78 51.05
C PRO A 22 -8.44 41.18 49.83
N PRO A 23 -9.61 41.71 49.43
CA PRO A 23 -10.33 41.22 48.26
C PRO A 23 -9.39 41.14 47.06
N VAL A 24 -9.47 40.05 46.30
CA VAL A 24 -8.52 39.68 45.22
C VAL A 24 -8.24 40.86 44.28
N GLU A 25 -9.26 41.68 44.01
CA GLU A 25 -9.16 42.89 43.20
C GLU A 25 -8.24 43.98 43.80
N HIS A 26 -8.28 44.19 45.11
CA HIS A 26 -7.40 45.15 45.79
C HIS A 26 -5.95 44.68 45.81
N ALA A 27 -5.72 43.38 46.07
CA ALA A 27 -4.39 42.77 46.02
C ALA A 27 -3.77 42.84 44.61
N LEU A 28 -4.58 42.58 43.58
CA LEU A 28 -4.16 42.67 42.18
C LEU A 28 -3.81 44.10 41.77
N ARG A 29 -4.64 45.08 42.13
CA ARG A 29 -4.37 46.51 41.87
C ARG A 29 -3.10 46.99 42.57
N ALA A 30 -2.85 46.54 43.80
CA ALA A 30 -1.63 46.85 44.53
C ALA A 30 -0.38 46.25 43.84
N ARG A 31 -0.45 44.99 43.39
CA ARG A 31 0.64 44.33 42.65
C ARG A 31 0.92 45.00 41.30
N LEU A 32 -0.12 45.41 40.56
CA LEU A 32 0.05 46.17 39.31
C LEU A 32 0.76 47.52 39.54
N ARG A 33 0.39 48.25 40.60
CA ARG A 33 1.04 49.53 40.94
C ARG A 33 2.53 49.37 41.29
N ALA A 34 2.93 48.21 41.83
CA ALA A 34 4.31 47.92 42.20
C ALA A 34 5.26 47.66 41.00
N VAL A 35 4.73 47.42 39.80
CA VAL A 35 5.55 47.25 38.58
C VAL A 35 6.24 48.56 38.21
N LYS A 36 7.57 48.62 38.22
CA LYS A 36 8.35 49.87 38.03
C LYS A 36 8.21 50.45 36.62
N SER A 37 8.21 49.61 35.59
CA SER A 37 8.07 50.04 34.19
C SER A 37 6.64 50.47 33.89
N VAL A 38 6.47 51.72 33.44
CA VAL A 38 5.15 52.27 33.06
C VAL A 38 4.57 51.51 31.86
N THR A 39 5.42 51.12 30.92
CA THR A 39 5.01 50.37 29.72
C THR A 39 4.53 48.97 30.09
N GLU A 40 5.28 48.23 30.91
CA GLU A 40 4.88 46.91 31.40
C GLU A 40 3.62 46.98 32.27
N ARG A 41 3.51 48.00 33.13
CA ARG A 41 2.33 48.22 33.97
C ARG A 41 1.07 48.45 33.13
N ARG A 42 1.15 49.28 32.09
CA ARG A 42 0.03 49.51 31.15
C ARG A 42 -0.33 48.25 30.38
N TYR A 43 0.68 47.51 29.95
CA TYR A 43 0.52 46.26 29.23
C TYR A 43 -0.16 45.18 30.09
N LEU A 44 0.33 44.91 31.31
CA LEU A 44 -0.29 43.97 32.25
C LEU A 44 -1.70 44.40 32.66
N GLY A 45 -1.92 45.70 32.85
CA GLY A 45 -3.26 46.23 33.11
C GLY A 45 -4.25 46.02 31.96
N ARG A 46 -3.77 46.08 30.71
CA ARG A 46 -4.57 45.73 29.53
C ARG A 46 -4.89 44.24 29.50
N LEU A 47 -3.88 43.39 29.67
CA LEU A 47 -4.04 41.93 29.68
C LEU A 47 -5.03 41.46 30.76
N VAL A 48 -4.92 41.99 31.98
CA VAL A 48 -5.88 41.70 33.08
C VAL A 48 -7.30 42.10 32.68
N ARG A 49 -7.47 43.24 32.01
CA ARG A 49 -8.79 43.67 31.53
C ARG A 49 -9.31 42.75 30.44
N GLU A 50 -8.49 42.41 29.45
CA GLU A 50 -8.89 41.53 28.35
C GLU A 50 -9.28 40.13 28.85
N LEU A 51 -8.51 39.55 29.77
CA LEU A 51 -8.84 38.29 30.42
C LEU A 51 -10.12 38.39 31.27
N GLY A 52 -10.33 39.52 31.95
CA GLY A 52 -11.54 39.78 32.73
C GLY A 52 -12.81 39.96 31.90
N MET A 53 -12.68 40.18 30.58
CA MET A 53 -13.81 40.26 29.64
C MET A 53 -14.18 38.91 29.02
N LEU A 54 -13.38 37.86 29.24
CA LEU A 54 -13.67 36.52 28.75
C LEU A 54 -14.79 35.87 29.58
N GLN A 55 -15.45 34.87 28.99
CA GLN A 55 -16.39 34.02 29.74
C GLN A 55 -15.66 33.32 30.90
N GLY A 56 -16.36 33.11 32.02
CA GLY A 56 -15.75 32.63 33.27
C GLY A 56 -14.92 31.35 33.11
N ASP A 57 -15.44 30.37 32.37
CA ASP A 57 -14.75 29.09 32.15
C ASP A 57 -13.52 29.24 31.24
N VAL A 58 -13.59 30.12 30.24
CA VAL A 58 -12.47 30.40 29.32
C VAL A 58 -11.37 31.20 30.03
N ALA A 59 -11.74 32.19 30.85
CA ALA A 59 -10.81 32.93 31.69
C ALA A 59 -10.10 32.00 32.68
N ARG A 60 -10.86 31.09 33.31
CA ARG A 60 -10.32 30.07 34.20
C ARG A 60 -9.33 29.15 33.49
N ALA A 61 -9.70 28.60 32.34
CA ALA A 61 -8.82 27.76 31.53
C ALA A 61 -7.53 28.50 31.14
N ALA A 62 -7.63 29.78 30.74
CA ALA A 62 -6.46 30.59 30.44
C ALA A 62 -5.54 30.75 31.65
N LEU A 63 -6.08 31.05 32.83
CA LEU A 63 -5.27 31.24 34.04
C LEU A 63 -4.64 29.93 34.53
N GLU A 64 -5.41 28.85 34.61
CA GLU A 64 -4.92 27.54 35.04
C GLU A 64 -3.83 27.03 34.08
N THR A 65 -4.06 27.09 32.77
CA THR A 65 -3.07 26.67 31.78
C THR A 65 -1.84 27.57 31.78
N SER A 66 -1.99 28.89 31.97
CA SER A 66 -0.83 29.78 32.10
C SER A 66 0.05 29.45 33.30
N ALA A 67 -0.54 29.04 34.43
CA ALA A 67 0.19 28.62 35.61
C ALA A 67 0.96 27.30 35.35
N LEU A 68 0.34 26.35 34.64
CA LEU A 68 1.01 25.11 34.20
C LEU A 68 2.19 25.40 33.28
N ILE A 69 2.03 26.32 32.31
CA ILE A 69 3.11 26.72 31.40
C ILE A 69 4.23 27.43 32.17
N ALA A 70 3.88 28.31 33.13
CA ALA A 70 4.86 29.06 33.92
C ALA A 70 5.77 28.14 34.76
N GLY A 71 5.26 26.97 35.15
CA GLY A 71 6.06 25.93 35.81
C GLY A 71 7.18 25.35 34.94
N VAL A 72 7.08 25.47 33.61
CA VAL A 72 8.12 25.06 32.64
C VAL A 72 8.91 26.28 32.14
N SER A 73 8.21 27.33 31.69
CA SER A 73 8.82 28.56 31.18
C SER A 73 7.90 29.76 31.41
N PHE A 74 8.39 30.72 32.20
CA PHE A 74 7.68 31.98 32.42
C PHE A 74 7.50 32.80 31.13
N ARG A 75 8.50 32.76 30.25
CA ARG A 75 8.44 33.44 28.94
C ARG A 75 7.32 32.85 28.09
N ALA A 76 7.27 31.53 27.93
CA ALA A 76 6.21 30.87 27.16
C ALA A 76 4.81 31.13 27.77
N SER A 77 4.70 31.16 29.11
CA SER A 77 3.45 31.50 29.80
C SER A 77 2.95 32.91 29.49
N LEU A 78 3.87 33.88 29.43
CA LEU A 78 3.54 35.25 29.06
C LEU A 78 3.05 35.36 27.61
N GLU A 79 3.67 34.62 26.68
CA GLU A 79 3.24 34.58 25.27
C GLU A 79 1.90 33.86 25.10
N PHE A 80 1.64 32.79 25.86
CA PHE A 80 0.31 32.17 25.91
C PHE A 80 -0.76 33.15 26.40
N LEU A 81 -0.51 33.83 27.53
CA LEU A 81 -1.47 34.81 28.07
C LEU A 81 -1.71 35.97 27.10
N ARG A 82 -0.69 36.41 26.35
CA ARG A 82 -0.82 37.39 25.27
C ARG A 82 -1.80 36.97 24.20
N ALA A 83 -1.68 35.72 23.76
CA ALA A 83 -2.47 35.20 22.67
C ALA A 83 -3.85 34.67 23.11
N ALA A 84 -4.03 34.38 24.41
CA ALA A 84 -5.26 33.79 24.95
C ALA A 84 -6.55 34.58 24.65
N PRO A 85 -6.61 35.93 24.75
CA PRO A 85 -7.84 36.67 24.42
C PRO A 85 -8.28 36.54 22.96
N GLU A 86 -7.32 36.52 22.02
CA GLU A 86 -7.62 36.31 20.60
C GLU A 86 -7.96 34.84 20.31
N ALA A 87 -7.25 33.89 20.94
CA ALA A 87 -7.54 32.47 20.85
C ALA A 87 -8.94 32.13 21.39
N ALA A 88 -9.36 32.77 22.49
CA ALA A 88 -10.68 32.63 23.09
C ALA A 88 -11.84 33.12 22.22
N ARG A 89 -11.58 33.86 21.14
CA ARG A 89 -12.60 34.18 20.12
C ARG A 89 -12.91 33.00 19.21
N VAL A 90 -12.05 31.99 19.19
CA VAL A 90 -12.14 30.82 18.31
C VAL A 90 -12.33 29.53 19.11
N LEU A 91 -11.64 29.41 20.25
CA LEU A 91 -11.58 28.20 21.06
C LEU A 91 -12.49 28.25 22.28
N GLU A 92 -13.12 27.12 22.57
CA GLU A 92 -13.80 26.86 23.84
C GLU A 92 -12.79 26.60 24.97
N ALA A 93 -13.26 26.56 26.22
CA ALA A 93 -12.38 26.44 27.39
C ALA A 93 -11.47 25.19 27.34
N GLU A 94 -12.02 24.03 26.97
CA GLU A 94 -11.26 22.77 26.84
C GLU A 94 -10.25 22.81 25.68
N GLU A 95 -10.62 23.44 24.57
CA GLU A 95 -9.76 23.63 23.40
C GLU A 95 -8.61 24.59 23.72
N LEU A 96 -8.87 25.68 24.45
CA LEU A 96 -7.87 26.63 24.91
C LEU A 96 -6.88 25.97 25.89
N HIS A 97 -7.40 25.11 26.78
CA HIS A 97 -6.56 24.30 27.64
C HIS A 97 -5.66 23.34 26.83
N SER A 98 -6.24 22.62 25.88
CA SER A 98 -5.50 21.69 25.01
C SER A 98 -4.41 22.40 24.19
N TRP A 99 -4.72 23.56 23.62
CA TRP A 99 -3.77 24.39 22.90
C TRP A 99 -2.62 24.86 23.80
N GLY A 100 -2.91 25.32 25.02
CA GLY A 100 -1.87 25.71 25.97
C GLY A 100 -1.04 24.53 26.48
N GLU A 101 -1.62 23.33 26.65
CA GLU A 101 -0.87 22.11 26.97
C GLU A 101 0.07 21.68 25.84
N MET A 102 -0.34 21.82 24.57
CA MET A 102 0.57 21.64 23.44
C MET A 102 1.76 22.60 23.54
N GLY A 103 1.50 23.90 23.73
CA GLY A 103 2.58 24.88 23.86
C GLY A 103 3.46 24.65 25.10
N ARG A 104 2.89 24.16 26.21
CA ARG A 104 3.66 23.73 27.39
C ARG A 104 4.63 22.60 27.04
N ARG A 105 4.17 21.59 26.31
CA ARG A 105 5.01 20.46 25.87
C ARG A 105 6.11 20.92 24.92
N LEU A 106 5.83 21.85 24.01
CA LEU A 106 6.86 22.45 23.17
C LEU A 106 7.90 23.18 24.02
N ALA A 107 7.47 23.94 25.03
CA ALA A 107 8.36 24.71 25.89
C ALA A 107 9.28 23.84 26.75
N MET A 108 8.90 22.57 27.01
CA MET A 108 9.78 21.60 27.68
C MET A 108 10.97 21.20 26.81
N GLY A 109 10.83 21.26 25.48
CA GLY A 109 11.92 21.01 24.54
C GLY A 109 12.66 22.29 24.14
N ASP A 110 11.90 23.30 23.71
CA ASP A 110 12.43 24.58 23.23
C ASP A 110 11.42 25.72 23.44
N VAL A 111 11.83 26.77 24.15
CA VAL A 111 10.96 27.90 24.52
C VAL A 111 10.63 28.76 23.30
N GLU A 112 11.56 28.86 22.36
CA GLU A 112 11.44 29.60 21.11
C GLU A 112 10.35 28.99 20.23
N THR A 113 10.34 27.66 20.08
CA THR A 113 9.29 26.91 19.38
C THR A 113 7.91 27.13 20.00
N ALA A 114 7.80 27.09 21.34
CA ALA A 114 6.54 27.36 22.03
C ALA A 114 6.07 28.82 21.87
N THR A 115 7.02 29.77 21.89
CA THR A 115 6.74 31.18 21.68
C THR A 115 6.23 31.44 20.27
N ALA A 116 6.88 30.86 19.25
CA ALA A 116 6.43 30.94 17.86
C ALA A 116 5.03 30.34 17.70
N PHE A 117 4.77 29.18 18.30
CA PHE A 117 3.46 28.53 18.29
C PHE A 117 2.34 29.41 18.87
N PHE A 118 2.57 30.06 20.01
CA PHE A 118 1.57 30.97 20.59
C PHE A 118 1.36 32.23 19.75
N ASN A 119 2.42 32.74 19.12
CA ASN A 119 2.35 33.91 18.23
C ASN A 119 1.59 33.62 16.93
N ASP A 120 1.74 32.42 16.36
CA ASP A 120 0.97 31.98 15.19
C ASP A 120 -0.53 31.93 15.49
N GLY A 121 -0.87 31.59 16.73
CA GLY A 121 -2.24 31.58 17.24
C GLY A 121 -3.11 30.52 16.56
N VAL A 122 -4.43 30.70 16.66
CA VAL A 122 -5.43 29.69 16.26
C VAL A 122 -6.53 30.23 15.36
N LYS A 123 -6.33 31.43 14.81
CA LYS A 123 -7.34 32.12 13.97
C LYS A 123 -7.81 31.26 12.79
N GLN A 124 -6.93 30.44 12.22
CA GLN A 124 -7.25 29.57 11.09
C GLN A 124 -8.30 28.50 11.43
N LEU A 125 -8.45 28.13 12.72
CA LEU A 125 -9.45 27.17 13.18
C LEU A 125 -10.88 27.75 13.25
N GLN A 126 -11.09 29.05 13.01
CA GLN A 126 -12.39 29.71 13.12
C GLN A 126 -13.49 29.09 12.22
N HIS A 127 -13.10 28.48 11.10
CA HIS A 127 -14.01 27.83 10.16
C HIS A 127 -14.11 26.32 10.34
N VAL A 128 -13.33 25.74 11.27
CA VAL A 128 -13.36 24.31 11.57
C VAL A 128 -14.49 24.02 12.56
N PRO A 129 -15.36 23.03 12.30
CA PRO A 129 -16.42 22.66 13.23
C PRO A 129 -15.87 22.30 14.62
N PRO A 130 -16.53 22.70 15.73
CA PRO A 130 -16.03 22.45 17.10
C PRO A 130 -15.72 20.97 17.38
N ALA A 131 -16.60 20.05 16.96
CA ALA A 131 -16.37 18.61 17.11
C ALA A 131 -15.08 18.13 16.42
N VAL A 132 -14.71 18.74 15.29
CA VAL A 132 -13.48 18.42 14.55
C VAL A 132 -12.27 19.08 15.21
N ARG A 133 -12.39 20.31 15.72
CA ARG A 133 -11.30 20.97 16.47
C ARG A 133 -10.88 20.18 17.69
N ALA A 134 -11.84 19.67 18.48
CA ALA A 134 -11.55 18.78 19.59
C ALA A 134 -10.74 17.54 19.16
N LEU A 135 -11.10 16.92 18.02
CA LEU A 135 -10.36 15.80 17.45
C LEU A 135 -8.97 16.20 16.94
N ILE A 136 -8.80 17.38 16.34
CA ILE A 136 -7.48 17.90 15.92
C ILE A 136 -6.56 17.99 17.14
N PHE A 137 -7.02 18.58 18.24
CA PHE A 137 -6.25 18.64 19.48
C PHE A 137 -5.96 17.25 20.04
N GLN A 138 -6.91 16.33 19.99
CA GLN A 138 -6.70 14.95 20.42
C GLN A 138 -5.63 14.23 19.58
N VAL A 139 -5.67 14.36 18.26
CA VAL A 139 -4.67 13.80 17.34
C VAL A 139 -3.29 14.38 17.64
N CYS A 140 -3.18 15.70 17.73
CA CYS A 140 -1.92 16.38 18.00
C CYS A 140 -1.38 15.97 19.37
N ALA A 141 -2.20 15.93 20.42
CA ALA A 141 -1.80 15.51 21.76
C ALA A 141 -1.26 14.07 21.78
N ARG A 142 -1.86 13.16 21.00
CA ARG A 142 -1.38 11.79 20.82
C ARG A 142 -0.08 11.74 20.00
N GLN A 143 0.03 12.51 18.91
CA GLN A 143 1.25 12.57 18.11
C GLN A 143 2.42 13.12 18.92
N MET A 144 2.21 14.15 19.75
CA MET A 144 3.24 14.78 20.57
C MET A 144 3.87 13.84 21.62
N THR A 145 3.24 12.71 21.96
CA THR A 145 3.88 11.71 22.83
C THR A 145 5.03 11.00 22.14
N LEU A 146 5.04 10.96 20.81
CA LEU A 146 6.05 10.31 19.97
C LEU A 146 6.89 11.32 19.16
N SER A 147 6.28 12.38 18.65
CA SER A 147 6.93 13.40 17.83
C SER A 147 6.17 14.73 17.86
N SER A 148 6.78 15.76 18.47
CA SER A 148 6.23 17.10 18.48
C SER A 148 6.24 17.76 17.09
N SER A 149 7.22 17.47 16.24
CA SER A 149 7.30 18.06 14.89
C SER A 149 6.15 17.59 14.00
N VAL A 150 5.82 16.29 14.04
CA VAL A 150 4.69 15.74 13.27
C VAL A 150 3.34 16.30 13.75
N ALA A 151 3.19 16.48 15.06
CA ALA A 151 2.00 17.11 15.62
C ALA A 151 1.83 18.57 15.17
N MET A 152 2.94 19.33 15.13
CA MET A 152 2.93 20.72 14.67
C MET A 152 2.57 20.84 13.19
N GLU A 153 3.15 19.99 12.35
CA GLU A 153 2.81 19.91 10.93
C GLU A 153 1.32 19.58 10.75
N THR A 154 0.82 18.57 11.48
CA THR A 154 -0.60 18.17 11.46
C THR A 154 -1.52 19.31 11.89
N PHE A 155 -1.20 19.99 13.00
CA PHE A 155 -1.97 21.14 13.50
C PHE A 155 -2.06 22.26 12.47
N SER A 156 -0.93 22.59 11.83
CA SER A 156 -0.86 23.66 10.82
C SER A 156 -1.65 23.35 9.55
N ARG A 157 -1.75 22.07 9.16
CA ARG A 157 -2.44 21.64 7.93
C ARG A 157 -3.93 21.34 8.14
N ALA A 158 -4.35 21.05 9.36
CA ALA A 158 -5.73 20.68 9.66
C ALA A 158 -6.80 21.69 9.18
N PRO A 159 -6.61 23.03 9.31
CA PRO A 159 -7.56 24.00 8.77
C PRO A 159 -7.75 23.90 7.25
N LEU A 160 -6.66 23.68 6.51
CA LEU A 160 -6.70 23.53 5.05
C LEU A 160 -7.43 22.23 4.66
N LEU A 161 -7.20 21.14 5.39
CA LEU A 161 -7.91 19.89 5.18
C LEU A 161 -9.43 20.06 5.40
N ALA A 162 -9.81 20.74 6.47
CA ALA A 162 -11.21 21.04 6.78
C ALA A 162 -11.90 21.89 5.69
N GLN A 163 -11.16 22.77 4.99
CA GLN A 163 -11.69 23.53 3.86
C GLN A 163 -11.91 22.67 2.61
N ARG A 164 -11.11 21.61 2.42
CA ARG A 164 -11.21 20.72 1.24
C ARG A 164 -12.35 19.71 1.35
N ILE A 165 -12.73 19.32 2.57
CA ILE A 165 -13.78 18.33 2.83
C ILE A 165 -15.05 19.06 3.29
N ALA A 166 -16.01 19.22 2.39
CA ALA A 166 -17.25 19.94 2.66
C ALA A 166 -18.19 19.19 3.64
N ASP A 167 -18.17 17.85 3.61
CA ASP A 167 -18.98 17.02 4.50
C ASP A 167 -18.36 17.00 5.91
N LYS A 168 -19.08 17.60 6.86
CA LYS A 168 -18.66 17.72 8.26
C LYS A 168 -18.62 16.36 8.98
N GLU A 169 -19.52 15.44 8.65
CA GLU A 169 -19.56 14.11 9.27
C GLU A 169 -18.41 13.24 8.73
N LEU A 170 -18.12 13.35 7.44
CA LEU A 170 -16.95 12.69 6.84
C LEU A 170 -15.65 13.23 7.45
N LEU A 171 -15.51 14.56 7.55
CA LEU A 171 -14.36 15.20 8.17
C LEU A 171 -14.17 14.76 9.63
N ARG A 172 -15.25 14.72 10.43
CA ARG A 172 -15.22 14.21 11.80
C ARG A 172 -14.72 12.76 11.84
N SER A 173 -15.30 11.89 11.02
CA SER A 173 -14.94 10.46 11.00
C SER A 173 -13.48 10.23 10.55
N VAL A 174 -12.97 11.03 9.60
CA VAL A 174 -11.55 11.03 9.20
C VAL A 174 -10.65 11.35 10.40
N PHE A 175 -10.96 12.41 11.16
CA PHE A 175 -10.15 12.78 12.31
C PHE A 175 -10.27 11.78 13.48
N GLU A 176 -11.39 11.07 13.63
CA GLU A 176 -11.53 9.96 14.57
C GLU A 176 -10.58 8.79 14.22
N VAL A 177 -10.51 8.44 12.93
CA VAL A 177 -9.56 7.43 12.44
C VAL A 177 -8.12 7.89 12.62
N ALA A 178 -7.80 9.15 12.30
CA ALA A 178 -6.47 9.71 12.52
C ALA A 178 -6.07 9.67 14.00
N ALA A 179 -7.01 9.98 14.90
CA ALA A 179 -6.77 9.92 16.34
C ALA A 179 -6.46 8.47 16.76
N GLU A 180 -7.18 7.50 16.22
CA GLU A 180 -6.97 6.08 16.45
C GLU A 180 -5.57 5.62 16.01
N ILE A 181 -5.15 5.97 14.79
CA ILE A 181 -3.82 5.65 14.26
C ILE A 181 -2.73 6.32 15.12
N ALA A 182 -2.95 7.57 15.55
CA ALA A 182 -2.00 8.35 16.34
C ALA A 182 -1.67 7.71 17.70
N ARG A 183 -2.51 6.79 18.20
CA ARG A 183 -2.22 6.02 19.42
C ARG A 183 -0.98 5.15 19.30
N ARG A 184 -0.65 4.71 18.08
CA ARG A 184 0.48 3.80 17.81
C ARG A 184 1.57 4.43 16.96
N SER A 185 1.23 5.40 16.11
CA SER A 185 2.21 6.04 15.24
C SER A 185 1.82 7.44 14.86
N ALA A 186 2.64 8.42 15.24
CA ALA A 186 2.43 9.81 14.87
C ALA A 186 2.56 10.04 13.36
N ARG A 187 3.52 9.37 12.72
CA ARG A 187 3.80 9.50 11.28
C ARG A 187 2.65 8.96 10.44
N HIS A 188 2.22 7.72 10.68
CA HIS A 188 1.12 7.14 9.90
C HIS A 188 -0.20 7.92 10.06
N SER A 189 -0.48 8.52 11.22
CA SER A 189 -1.68 9.35 11.37
C SER A 189 -1.59 10.66 10.58
N ALA A 190 -0.40 11.25 10.46
CA ALA A 190 -0.17 12.40 9.60
C ALA A 190 -0.27 12.02 8.11
N ASP A 191 0.39 10.94 7.69
CA ASP A 191 0.34 10.45 6.31
C ASP A 191 -1.11 10.15 5.87
N PHE A 192 -1.91 9.56 6.77
CA PHE A 192 -3.34 9.34 6.54
C PHE A 192 -4.11 10.65 6.25
N LEU A 193 -3.87 11.70 7.04
CA LEU A 193 -4.50 13.00 6.83
C LEU A 193 -4.02 13.68 5.54
N ASP A 194 -2.73 13.59 5.23
CA ASP A 194 -2.14 14.18 4.02
C ASP A 194 -2.70 13.58 2.73
N VAL A 195 -3.00 12.28 2.72
CA VAL A 195 -3.55 11.57 1.55
C VAL A 195 -5.09 11.72 1.44
N THR A 196 -5.76 12.11 2.52
CA THR A 196 -7.23 12.22 2.57
C THR A 196 -7.86 13.09 1.45
N PRO A 197 -7.30 14.24 1.05
CA PRO A 197 -7.84 15.02 -0.08
C PRO A 197 -7.93 14.20 -1.38
N ASN A 198 -6.95 13.33 -1.65
CA ASN A 198 -6.95 12.50 -2.86
C ASN A 198 -8.00 11.39 -2.77
N VAL A 199 -8.14 10.76 -1.60
CA VAL A 199 -9.17 9.74 -1.36
C VAL A 199 -10.56 10.34 -1.50
N THR A 200 -10.81 11.48 -0.86
CA THR A 200 -12.12 12.15 -0.93
C THR A 200 -12.44 12.66 -2.33
N ALA A 201 -11.44 13.13 -3.10
CA ALA A 201 -11.61 13.47 -4.51
C ALA A 201 -12.04 12.24 -5.34
N ARG A 202 -11.42 11.08 -5.11
CA ARG A 202 -11.85 9.82 -5.76
C ARG A 202 -13.29 9.46 -5.39
N MET A 203 -13.69 9.62 -4.13
CA MET A 203 -15.04 9.24 -3.69
C MET A 203 -16.14 10.12 -4.33
N ARG A 204 -15.84 11.38 -4.65
CA ARG A 204 -16.76 12.28 -5.37
C ARG A 204 -17.11 11.79 -6.77
N GLU A 205 -16.26 10.99 -7.40
CA GLU A 205 -16.53 10.44 -8.74
C GLU A 205 -17.69 9.44 -8.75
N PHE A 206 -18.13 8.94 -7.58
CA PHE A 206 -19.30 8.07 -7.47
C PHE A 206 -20.64 8.84 -7.41
N GLU A 207 -20.61 10.18 -7.51
CA GLU A 207 -21.77 11.06 -7.59
C GLU A 207 -22.83 10.75 -6.51
N LYS A 208 -23.96 10.15 -6.91
CA LYS A 208 -25.10 9.83 -6.02
C LYS A 208 -24.73 8.84 -4.91
N ASP A 209 -23.71 8.02 -5.14
CA ASP A 209 -23.23 7.01 -4.21
C ASP A 209 -22.03 7.48 -3.37
N GLU A 210 -21.56 8.73 -3.54
CA GLU A 210 -20.41 9.29 -2.80
C GLU A 210 -20.52 9.05 -1.29
N ALA A 211 -21.69 9.31 -0.71
CA ALA A 211 -21.89 9.19 0.74
C ALA A 211 -21.81 7.74 1.24
N SER A 212 -22.30 6.77 0.46
CA SER A 212 -22.27 5.35 0.84
C SER A 212 -20.86 4.80 0.73
N VAL A 213 -20.17 5.12 -0.36
CA VAL A 213 -18.78 4.70 -0.61
C VAL A 213 -17.82 5.35 0.38
N SER A 214 -17.94 6.66 0.63
CA SER A 214 -17.11 7.37 1.61
C SER A 214 -17.26 6.79 3.02
N ARG A 215 -18.50 6.46 3.43
CA ARG A 215 -18.75 5.82 4.72
C ARG A 215 -18.12 4.43 4.79
N ALA A 216 -18.26 3.62 3.74
CA ALA A 216 -17.63 2.29 3.69
C ALA A 216 -16.10 2.38 3.73
N ALA A 217 -15.50 3.34 3.03
CA ALA A 217 -14.07 3.57 3.02
C ALA A 217 -13.56 3.96 4.41
N VAL A 218 -14.22 4.92 5.09
CA VAL A 218 -13.84 5.33 6.44
C VAL A 218 -14.04 4.19 7.44
N ASN A 219 -15.13 3.44 7.34
CA ASN A 219 -15.38 2.27 8.20
C ASN A 219 -14.29 1.20 8.03
N LEU A 220 -13.86 0.95 6.78
CA LEU A 220 -12.74 0.05 6.51
C LEU A 220 -11.46 0.56 7.18
N SER A 221 -11.11 1.83 6.98
CA SER A 221 -9.91 2.41 7.61
C SER A 221 -9.97 2.45 9.13
N ALA A 222 -11.14 2.69 9.72
CA ALA A 222 -11.35 2.58 11.16
C ALA A 222 -11.10 1.14 11.66
N ALA A 223 -11.58 0.13 10.93
CA ALA A 223 -11.34 -1.27 11.25
C ALA A 223 -9.86 -1.65 11.13
N PHE A 224 -9.17 -1.15 10.10
CA PHE A 224 -7.71 -1.28 9.99
C PHE A 224 -6.98 -0.61 11.16
N ALA A 225 -7.38 0.60 11.55
CA ALA A 225 -6.71 1.35 12.61
C ALA A 225 -6.84 0.62 13.96
N ALA A 226 -8.03 0.10 14.25
CA ALA A 226 -8.30 -0.66 15.47
C ALA A 226 -7.51 -1.98 15.55
N ARG A 227 -7.38 -2.72 14.43
CA ARG A 227 -6.78 -4.06 14.42
C ARG A 227 -5.29 -4.09 14.05
N ALA A 228 -4.85 -3.20 13.16
CA ALA A 228 -3.55 -3.23 12.51
C ALA A 228 -2.73 -1.93 12.65
N GLY A 229 -3.27 -0.87 13.29
CA GLY A 229 -2.54 0.36 13.57
C GLY A 229 -2.09 1.09 12.29
N GLY A 230 -0.78 1.21 12.08
CA GLY A 230 -0.18 2.01 10.99
C GLY A 230 -0.59 1.57 9.58
N ILE A 231 -0.91 0.28 9.38
CA ILE A 231 -1.38 -0.27 8.10
C ILE A 231 -2.67 0.41 7.62
N ALA A 232 -3.44 1.06 8.51
CA ALA A 232 -4.60 1.85 8.13
C ALA A 232 -4.27 3.00 7.18
N ALA A 233 -3.09 3.63 7.34
CA ALA A 233 -2.63 4.68 6.43
C ALA A 233 -2.30 4.11 5.05
N ASP A 234 -1.68 2.92 4.99
CA ASP A 234 -1.39 2.22 3.73
C ASP A 234 -2.67 1.79 3.00
N ALA A 235 -3.68 1.32 3.76
CA ALA A 235 -4.98 0.95 3.23
C ALA A 235 -5.72 2.16 2.67
N TRP A 236 -5.74 3.28 3.41
CA TRP A 236 -6.34 4.53 2.95
C TRP A 236 -5.66 5.04 1.68
N THR A 237 -4.32 4.99 1.63
CA THR A 237 -3.52 5.39 0.47
C THR A 237 -3.78 4.53 -0.75
N ALA A 238 -4.09 3.24 -0.56
CA ALA A 238 -4.38 2.32 -1.66
C ALA A 238 -5.79 2.49 -2.27
N LEU A 239 -6.72 3.16 -1.58
CA LEU A 239 -8.12 3.27 -2.02
C LEU A 239 -8.31 3.91 -3.40
N PRO A 240 -7.63 5.01 -3.77
CA PRO A 240 -7.86 5.64 -5.07
C PRO A 240 -7.57 4.70 -6.24
N GLU A 241 -6.46 3.96 -6.16
CA GLU A 241 -6.06 2.99 -7.17
C GLU A 241 -6.95 1.73 -7.13
N ALA A 242 -7.21 1.18 -5.94
CA ALA A 242 -8.02 -0.02 -5.77
C ALA A 242 -9.47 0.15 -6.25
N THR A 243 -9.98 1.38 -6.24
CA THR A 243 -11.35 1.72 -6.65
C THR A 243 -11.43 2.41 -8.02
N ALA A 244 -10.30 2.55 -8.72
CA ALA A 244 -10.24 3.18 -10.03
C ALA A 244 -11.07 2.39 -11.04
N GLY A 245 -11.96 3.07 -11.77
CA GLY A 245 -12.79 2.46 -12.83
C GLY A 245 -13.83 1.44 -12.34
N LEU A 246 -14.07 1.33 -11.04
CA LEU A 246 -15.12 0.47 -10.48
C LEU A 246 -16.45 1.21 -10.34
N SER A 247 -17.56 0.49 -10.41
CA SER A 247 -18.87 1.01 -10.02
C SER A 247 -19.03 1.05 -8.49
N ALA A 248 -19.97 1.86 -7.98
CA ALA A 248 -20.23 1.95 -6.54
C ALA A 248 -20.51 0.57 -5.91
N THR A 249 -21.30 -0.29 -6.58
CA THR A 249 -21.59 -1.65 -6.13
C THR A 249 -20.32 -2.51 -6.04
N GLN A 250 -19.44 -2.43 -7.04
CA GLN A 250 -18.17 -3.17 -7.03
C GLN A 250 -17.24 -2.66 -5.92
N THR A 251 -17.15 -1.34 -5.74
CA THR A 251 -16.37 -0.73 -4.67
C THR A 251 -16.87 -1.15 -3.29
N LEU A 252 -18.18 -1.09 -3.03
CA LEU A 252 -18.74 -1.51 -1.74
C LEU A 252 -18.46 -2.99 -1.44
N ARG A 253 -18.59 -3.87 -2.45
CA ARG A 253 -18.22 -5.28 -2.32
C ARG A 253 -16.74 -5.46 -2.00
N LEU A 254 -15.85 -4.74 -2.70
CA LEU A 254 -14.41 -4.78 -2.45
C LEU A 254 -14.06 -4.36 -1.02
N LEU A 255 -14.60 -3.23 -0.57
CA LEU A 255 -14.34 -2.69 0.76
C LEU A 255 -14.85 -3.63 1.86
N GLN A 256 -16.04 -4.21 1.66
CA GLN A 256 -16.59 -5.21 2.57
C GLN A 256 -15.67 -6.44 2.65
N SER A 257 -15.34 -7.07 1.53
CA SER A 257 -14.49 -8.27 1.52
C SER A 257 -13.10 -8.00 2.11
N ALA A 258 -12.47 -6.88 1.79
CA ALA A 258 -11.20 -6.50 2.40
C ALA A 258 -11.32 -6.33 3.93
N GLY A 259 -12.44 -5.78 4.41
CA GLY A 259 -12.73 -5.65 5.83
C GLY A 259 -12.88 -6.99 6.55
N GLU A 260 -13.52 -7.97 5.93
CA GLU A 260 -13.64 -9.33 6.48
C GLU A 260 -12.27 -10.00 6.61
N PHE A 261 -11.37 -9.83 5.63
CA PHE A 261 -10.01 -10.36 5.68
C PHE A 261 -9.11 -9.73 6.77
N LEU A 262 -9.55 -8.68 7.48
CA LEU A 262 -8.83 -8.18 8.66
C LEU A 262 -8.72 -9.23 9.77
N GLU A 263 -9.59 -10.24 9.79
CA GLU A 263 -9.47 -11.40 10.70
C GLU A 263 -8.20 -12.23 10.44
N ARG A 264 -7.69 -12.19 9.20
CA ARG A 264 -6.41 -12.80 8.82
C ARG A 264 -5.23 -11.84 8.96
N GLY A 265 -5.48 -10.59 9.32
CA GLY A 265 -4.48 -9.56 9.60
C GLY A 265 -4.42 -8.44 8.56
N GLY A 266 -3.88 -7.28 8.97
CA GLY A 266 -3.87 -6.06 8.15
C GLY A 266 -3.15 -6.21 6.80
N GLY A 267 -2.02 -6.93 6.77
CA GLY A 267 -1.29 -7.15 5.51
C GLY A 267 -2.09 -7.99 4.49
N ALA A 268 -2.81 -9.00 4.96
CA ALA A 268 -3.67 -9.83 4.11
C ALA A 268 -4.83 -9.00 3.54
N ALA A 269 -5.55 -8.28 4.40
CA ALA A 269 -6.63 -7.39 4.01
C ALA A 269 -6.18 -6.31 3.00
N LEU A 270 -4.99 -5.72 3.19
CA LEU A 270 -4.44 -4.72 2.28
C LEU A 270 -4.13 -5.33 0.89
N HIS A 271 -3.57 -6.54 0.86
CA HIS A 271 -3.31 -7.24 -0.39
C HIS A 271 -4.61 -7.59 -1.14
N VAL A 272 -5.65 -8.01 -0.40
CA VAL A 272 -6.99 -8.26 -0.95
C VAL A 272 -7.62 -6.98 -1.48
N LEU A 273 -7.50 -5.84 -0.78
CA LEU A 273 -8.00 -4.55 -1.25
C LEU A 273 -7.38 -4.16 -2.60
N ARG A 274 -6.05 -4.21 -2.72
CA ARG A 274 -5.34 -3.83 -3.94
C ARG A 274 -5.68 -4.78 -5.10
N THR A 275 -5.48 -6.07 -4.88
CA THR A 275 -5.66 -7.08 -5.93
C THR A 275 -7.12 -7.25 -6.31
N GLY A 276 -8.03 -7.15 -5.34
CA GLY A 276 -9.47 -7.24 -5.60
C GLY A 276 -9.97 -6.15 -6.54
N GLY A 277 -9.39 -4.95 -6.48
CA GLY A 277 -9.61 -3.89 -7.46
C GLY A 277 -9.20 -4.31 -8.88
N ASP A 278 -8.05 -4.97 -9.03
CA ASP A 278 -7.60 -5.51 -10.33
C ASP A 278 -8.53 -6.61 -10.84
N VAL A 279 -8.96 -7.52 -9.97
CA VAL A 279 -9.90 -8.59 -10.33
C VAL A 279 -11.23 -8.01 -10.77
N LEU A 280 -11.78 -7.02 -10.06
CA LEU A 280 -13.05 -6.38 -10.41
C LEU A 280 -12.98 -5.59 -11.72
N ARG A 281 -11.83 -5.01 -12.05
CA ARG A 281 -11.60 -4.38 -13.37
C ARG A 281 -11.48 -5.40 -14.48
N ALA A 282 -10.78 -6.51 -14.23
CA ALA A 282 -10.51 -7.53 -15.22
C ALA A 282 -11.72 -8.44 -15.45
N VAL A 283 -12.19 -9.15 -14.43
CA VAL A 283 -13.26 -10.17 -14.49
C VAL A 283 -14.15 -10.09 -13.22
N PRO A 284 -15.02 -9.07 -13.08
CA PRO A 284 -15.85 -8.88 -11.90
C PRO A 284 -16.81 -10.03 -11.61
N GLU A 285 -17.19 -10.80 -12.63
CA GLU A 285 -18.04 -11.99 -12.49
C GLU A 285 -17.35 -13.10 -11.66
N ALA A 286 -16.01 -13.13 -11.65
CA ALA A 286 -15.22 -14.11 -10.91
C ALA A 286 -14.85 -13.68 -9.49
N PHE A 287 -15.17 -12.43 -9.09
CA PHE A 287 -14.72 -11.86 -7.83
C PHE A 287 -15.17 -12.66 -6.60
N ASP A 288 -16.45 -13.05 -6.52
CA ASP A 288 -16.96 -13.79 -5.35
C ASP A 288 -16.36 -15.20 -5.26
N ALA A 289 -16.17 -15.86 -6.41
CA ALA A 289 -15.52 -17.17 -6.47
C ALA A 289 -14.04 -17.06 -6.03
N TRP A 290 -13.36 -15.99 -6.42
CA TRP A 290 -11.99 -15.69 -6.00
C TRP A 290 -11.93 -15.42 -4.49
N ILE A 291 -12.82 -14.59 -3.93
CA ILE A 291 -12.91 -14.34 -2.48
C ILE A 291 -13.15 -15.64 -1.70
N ALA A 292 -14.07 -16.50 -2.16
CA ALA A 292 -14.33 -17.79 -1.54
C ALA A 292 -13.09 -18.70 -1.55
N LEU A 293 -12.36 -18.74 -2.67
CA LEU A 293 -11.08 -19.46 -2.76
C LEU A 293 -10.04 -18.90 -1.80
N LEU A 294 -9.91 -17.58 -1.68
CA LEU A 294 -8.98 -16.95 -0.73
C LEU A 294 -9.32 -17.33 0.72
N TRP A 295 -10.60 -17.41 1.09
CA TRP A 295 -11.00 -17.85 2.41
C TRP A 295 -10.57 -19.30 2.68
N THR A 296 -10.73 -20.20 1.71
CA THR A 296 -10.22 -21.57 1.81
C THR A 296 -8.71 -21.60 1.93
N ILE A 297 -7.97 -20.87 1.09
CA ILE A 297 -6.51 -20.76 1.17
C ILE A 297 -6.05 -20.19 2.52
N SER A 298 -6.81 -19.24 3.10
CA SER A 298 -6.46 -18.64 4.39
C SER A 298 -6.44 -19.65 5.55
N THR A 299 -7.12 -20.80 5.42
CA THR A 299 -7.07 -21.88 6.42
C THR A 299 -5.70 -22.58 6.45
N HIS A 300 -4.93 -22.51 5.36
CA HIS A 300 -3.55 -23.02 5.25
C HIS A 300 -2.49 -22.00 5.71
N GLY A 301 -2.91 -20.79 6.07
CA GLY A 301 -2.06 -19.75 6.63
C GLY A 301 -1.91 -18.51 5.76
N ASN A 302 -1.46 -17.42 6.39
CA ASN A 302 -1.36 -16.10 5.76
C ASN A 302 -0.32 -16.03 4.64
N ALA A 303 0.75 -16.82 4.72
CA ALA A 303 1.77 -16.85 3.68
C ALA A 303 1.21 -17.39 2.35
N ALA A 304 0.45 -18.49 2.42
CA ALA A 304 -0.24 -19.07 1.27
C ALA A 304 -1.27 -18.07 0.70
N LEU A 305 -2.05 -17.42 1.56
CA LEU A 305 -3.01 -16.38 1.16
C LEU A 305 -2.31 -15.24 0.40
N VAL A 306 -1.25 -14.66 0.94
CA VAL A 306 -0.53 -13.57 0.28
C VAL A 306 0.11 -14.02 -1.03
N ALA A 307 0.68 -15.23 -1.07
CA ALA A 307 1.25 -15.79 -2.30
C ALA A 307 0.18 -15.98 -3.38
N PHE A 308 -1.02 -16.43 -3.01
CA PHE A 308 -2.15 -16.61 -3.90
C PHE A 308 -2.67 -15.27 -4.44
N VAL A 309 -2.85 -14.29 -3.55
CA VAL A 309 -3.27 -12.93 -3.92
C VAL A 309 -2.27 -12.32 -4.91
N ARG A 310 -0.96 -12.47 -4.68
CA ARG A 310 0.07 -11.91 -5.58
C ARG A 310 0.08 -12.49 -7.00
N VAL A 311 -0.33 -13.75 -7.18
CA VAL A 311 -0.36 -14.36 -8.52
C VAL A 311 -1.68 -14.16 -9.26
N SER A 312 -2.71 -13.70 -8.55
CA SER A 312 -4.06 -13.50 -9.11
C SER A 312 -4.13 -12.46 -10.24
N PRO A 313 -3.46 -11.28 -10.18
CA PRO A 313 -3.56 -10.27 -11.23
C PRO A 313 -3.21 -10.80 -12.62
N ALA A 314 -2.08 -11.52 -12.76
CA ALA A 314 -1.63 -12.03 -14.04
C ALA A 314 -2.63 -13.03 -14.66
N PHE A 315 -3.26 -13.85 -13.82
CA PHE A 315 -4.33 -14.76 -14.24
C PHE A 315 -5.51 -14.00 -14.88
N PHE A 316 -6.08 -13.03 -14.16
CA PHE A 316 -7.24 -12.30 -14.63
C PHE A 316 -6.93 -11.35 -15.79
N GLN A 317 -5.77 -10.71 -15.80
CA GLN A 317 -5.33 -9.84 -16.89
C GLN A 317 -5.17 -10.62 -18.20
N THR A 318 -4.62 -11.83 -18.14
CA THR A 318 -4.48 -12.70 -19.32
C THR A 318 -5.84 -13.10 -19.89
N LEU A 319 -6.79 -13.49 -19.02
CA LEU A 319 -8.14 -13.84 -19.47
C LEU A 319 -8.92 -12.62 -19.97
N ALA A 320 -8.75 -11.46 -19.36
CA ALA A 320 -9.39 -10.21 -19.80
C ALA A 320 -8.92 -9.74 -21.19
N ALA A 321 -7.74 -10.19 -21.65
CA ALA A 321 -7.24 -9.91 -22.99
C ALA A 321 -7.90 -10.77 -24.09
N ASP A 322 -8.63 -11.83 -23.72
CA ASP A 322 -9.40 -12.63 -24.68
C ASP A 322 -10.53 -11.80 -25.28
N LYS A 323 -10.66 -11.84 -26.61
CA LYS A 323 -11.72 -11.15 -27.35
C LYS A 323 -13.11 -11.69 -26.99
N ASN A 324 -13.21 -12.95 -26.59
CA ASN A 324 -14.46 -13.57 -26.18
C ASN A 324 -14.65 -13.49 -24.66
N ARG A 325 -15.33 -12.42 -24.24
CA ARG A 325 -15.63 -12.16 -22.83
C ARG A 325 -16.34 -13.32 -22.11
N LYS A 326 -17.32 -13.97 -22.78
CA LYS A 326 -18.09 -15.06 -22.15
C LYS A 326 -17.20 -16.26 -21.87
N ARG A 327 -16.34 -16.63 -22.83
CA ARG A 327 -15.36 -17.70 -22.67
C ARG A 327 -14.36 -17.37 -21.57
N ALA A 328 -13.83 -16.14 -21.53
CA ALA A 328 -12.90 -15.71 -20.48
C ALA A 328 -13.50 -15.85 -19.07
N VAL A 329 -14.75 -15.42 -18.89
CA VAL A 329 -15.48 -15.56 -17.61
C VAL A 329 -15.68 -17.03 -17.25
N GLU A 330 -16.10 -17.85 -18.20
CA GLU A 330 -16.28 -19.30 -17.99
C GLU A 330 -14.97 -19.96 -17.56
N LEU A 331 -13.88 -19.71 -18.28
CA LEU A 331 -12.54 -20.24 -17.96
C LEU A 331 -12.10 -19.79 -16.57
N ALA A 332 -12.29 -18.52 -16.21
CA ALA A 332 -11.95 -18.00 -14.89
C ALA A 332 -12.69 -18.75 -13.78
N LEU A 333 -14.02 -18.85 -13.88
CA LEU A 333 -14.86 -19.48 -12.86
C LEU A 333 -14.55 -20.97 -12.69
N ARG A 334 -14.38 -21.69 -13.80
CA ARG A 334 -14.10 -23.13 -13.79
C ARG A 334 -12.69 -23.44 -13.29
N ALA A 335 -11.68 -22.64 -13.69
CA ALA A 335 -10.33 -22.78 -13.16
C ALA A 335 -10.24 -22.46 -11.66
N ILE A 336 -10.94 -21.42 -11.20
CA ILE A 336 -11.05 -21.09 -9.76
C ILE A 336 -11.72 -22.24 -9.01
N LYS A 337 -12.82 -22.81 -9.53
CA LYS A 337 -13.52 -23.93 -8.92
C LYS A 337 -12.60 -25.16 -8.78
N ALA A 338 -11.93 -25.56 -9.85
CA ALA A 338 -10.98 -26.68 -9.81
C ALA A 338 -9.85 -26.42 -8.80
N THR A 339 -9.31 -25.20 -8.78
CA THR A 339 -8.30 -24.79 -7.79
C THR A 339 -8.84 -24.85 -6.36
N HIS A 340 -10.11 -24.47 -6.15
CA HIS A 340 -10.77 -24.52 -4.84
C HIS A 340 -10.89 -25.96 -4.33
N GLU A 341 -11.26 -26.91 -5.19
CA GLU A 341 -11.28 -28.33 -4.82
C GLU A 341 -9.89 -28.81 -4.35
N VAL A 342 -8.82 -28.35 -5.00
CA VAL A 342 -7.44 -28.63 -4.55
C VAL A 342 -7.13 -27.94 -3.22
N ALA A 343 -7.58 -26.70 -3.04
CA ALA A 343 -7.35 -25.90 -1.84
C ALA A 343 -8.04 -26.48 -0.60
N LEU A 344 -9.09 -27.30 -0.75
CA LEU A 344 -9.69 -28.01 0.39
C LEU A 344 -8.76 -29.07 1.00
N VAL A 345 -7.76 -29.52 0.24
CA VAL A 345 -6.80 -30.55 0.68
C VAL A 345 -5.43 -29.94 0.99
N ASP A 346 -4.91 -29.08 0.11
CA ASP A 346 -3.53 -28.58 0.19
C ASP A 346 -3.39 -27.20 -0.47
N GLY A 347 -3.16 -26.16 0.35
CA GLY A 347 -3.09 -24.77 -0.13
C GLY A 347 -1.90 -24.48 -1.06
N GLU A 348 -0.76 -25.15 -0.86
CA GLU A 348 0.41 -24.97 -1.71
C GLU A 348 0.23 -25.68 -3.06
N ALA A 349 -0.41 -26.86 -3.05
CA ALA A 349 -0.79 -27.56 -4.27
C ALA A 349 -1.82 -26.76 -5.08
N ALA A 350 -2.76 -26.11 -4.41
CA ALA A 350 -3.73 -25.21 -5.04
C ALA A 350 -3.05 -23.97 -5.67
N LEU A 351 -2.07 -23.39 -4.99
CA LEU A 351 -1.27 -22.30 -5.55
C LEU A 351 -0.53 -22.73 -6.83
N ALA A 352 0.07 -23.92 -6.83
CA ALA A 352 0.72 -24.47 -8.02
C ALA A 352 -0.30 -24.73 -9.15
N CYS A 353 -1.46 -25.29 -8.83
CA CYS A 353 -2.55 -25.54 -9.78
C CYS A 353 -3.01 -24.23 -10.44
N PHE A 354 -3.24 -23.20 -9.64
CA PHE A 354 -3.66 -21.89 -10.12
C PHE A 354 -2.61 -21.24 -11.02
N ARG A 355 -1.32 -21.28 -10.66
CA ARG A 355 -0.23 -20.73 -11.49
C ARG A 355 -0.12 -21.44 -12.83
N SER A 356 -0.29 -22.76 -12.84
CA SER A 356 -0.21 -23.58 -14.05
C SER A 356 -1.44 -23.47 -14.94
N SER A 357 -2.59 -23.02 -14.41
CA SER A 357 -3.87 -22.98 -15.13
C SER A 357 -3.80 -22.25 -16.48
N LEU A 358 -3.20 -21.04 -16.53
CA LEU A 358 -3.05 -20.31 -17.79
C LEU A 358 -2.20 -21.06 -18.81
N ARG A 359 -1.14 -21.72 -18.36
CA ARG A 359 -0.25 -22.48 -19.24
C ARG A 359 -0.95 -23.73 -19.76
N ALA A 360 -1.68 -24.43 -18.90
CA ALA A 360 -2.43 -25.62 -19.27
C ALA A 360 -3.55 -25.28 -20.28
N LEU A 361 -4.36 -24.26 -19.99
CA LEU A 361 -5.51 -23.86 -20.82
C LEU A 361 -5.12 -23.28 -22.20
N ARG A 362 -3.83 -23.12 -22.50
CA ARG A 362 -3.35 -22.81 -23.87
C ARG A 362 -3.33 -24.03 -24.78
N GLY A 363 -3.19 -25.23 -24.22
CA GLY A 363 -3.03 -26.47 -24.99
C GLY A 363 -4.13 -27.51 -24.78
N VAL A 364 -4.98 -27.34 -23.75
CA VAL A 364 -6.05 -28.29 -23.42
C VAL A 364 -7.39 -27.59 -23.20
N SER A 365 -8.48 -28.33 -23.36
CA SER A 365 -9.83 -27.84 -23.05
C SER A 365 -10.01 -27.63 -21.53
N ILE A 366 -11.02 -26.85 -21.17
CA ILE A 366 -11.34 -26.61 -19.75
C ILE A 366 -11.84 -27.90 -19.05
N GLU A 367 -12.52 -28.79 -19.77
CA GLU A 367 -12.93 -30.11 -19.26
C GLU A 367 -11.71 -30.98 -18.93
N GLN A 368 -10.70 -30.99 -19.81
CA GLN A 368 -9.46 -31.72 -19.59
C GLN A 368 -8.67 -31.14 -18.41
N PHE A 369 -8.63 -29.81 -18.29
CA PHE A 369 -8.01 -29.16 -17.13
C PHE A 369 -8.71 -29.54 -15.81
N GLU A 370 -10.04 -29.55 -15.78
CA GLU A 370 -10.81 -29.99 -14.61
C GLU A 370 -10.57 -31.47 -14.28
N GLU A 371 -10.42 -32.32 -15.30
CA GLU A 371 -10.07 -33.73 -15.11
C GLU A 371 -8.67 -33.92 -14.56
N TRP A 372 -7.69 -33.25 -15.16
CA TRP A 372 -6.31 -33.18 -14.65
C TRP A 372 -6.27 -32.72 -13.18
N ALA A 373 -7.05 -31.70 -12.83
CA ALA A 373 -7.11 -31.23 -11.45
C ALA A 373 -7.67 -32.30 -10.49
N ARG A 374 -8.74 -33.00 -10.87
CA ARG A 374 -9.32 -34.09 -10.08
C ARG A 374 -8.38 -35.29 -9.98
N ASP A 375 -7.70 -35.64 -11.06
CA ASP A 375 -6.77 -36.77 -11.09
C ASP A 375 -5.50 -36.49 -10.28
N GLY A 376 -5.06 -35.24 -10.25
CA GLY A 376 -4.07 -34.75 -9.30
C GLY A 376 -4.47 -35.07 -7.86
N LEU A 377 -5.71 -34.82 -7.45
CA LEU A 377 -6.21 -35.13 -6.10
C LEU A 377 -6.28 -36.64 -5.82
N LYS A 378 -6.73 -37.45 -6.78
CA LYS A 378 -6.79 -38.92 -6.62
C LYS A 378 -5.40 -39.55 -6.53
N ALA A 379 -4.50 -39.16 -7.42
CA ALA A 379 -3.11 -39.61 -7.45
C ALA A 379 -2.37 -39.25 -6.15
N ALA A 380 -2.72 -38.08 -5.63
CA ALA A 380 -2.15 -37.49 -4.44
C ALA A 380 -2.61 -38.08 -3.11
N ALA A 381 -3.76 -38.76 -3.08
CA ALA A 381 -4.25 -39.44 -1.88
C ALA A 381 -3.26 -40.52 -1.40
N ALA A 382 -2.38 -40.99 -2.29
CA ALA A 382 -1.32 -41.96 -2.00
C ALA A 382 0.09 -41.33 -1.85
N SER A 383 0.26 -40.01 -2.02
CA SER A 383 1.59 -39.36 -2.08
C SER A 383 1.78 -38.25 -1.03
N ASP A 384 3.04 -37.86 -0.79
CA ASP A 384 3.38 -36.75 0.09
C ASP A 384 2.97 -35.38 -0.50
N ALA A 385 3.00 -34.33 0.35
CA ALA A 385 2.65 -32.96 -0.04
C ALA A 385 3.60 -32.35 -1.09
N ARG A 386 4.83 -32.87 -1.22
CA ARG A 386 5.78 -32.38 -2.22
C ARG A 386 5.44 -32.90 -3.61
N ALA A 387 5.14 -34.20 -3.72
CA ALA A 387 4.72 -34.83 -4.96
C ALA A 387 3.45 -34.18 -5.54
N ARG A 388 2.49 -33.82 -4.66
CA ARG A 388 1.31 -33.04 -5.05
C ARG A 388 1.68 -31.73 -5.73
N ARG A 389 2.53 -30.94 -5.08
CA ARG A 389 2.96 -29.63 -5.59
C ARG A 389 3.66 -29.76 -6.94
N SER A 390 4.60 -30.70 -7.08
CA SER A 390 5.28 -30.95 -8.36
C SER A 390 4.34 -31.46 -9.46
N TYR A 391 3.29 -32.21 -9.13
CA TYR A 391 2.25 -32.57 -10.09
C TYR A 391 1.56 -31.31 -10.64
N TYR A 392 1.02 -30.46 -9.76
CA TYR A 392 0.32 -29.25 -10.19
C TYR A 392 1.22 -28.18 -10.79
N ALA A 393 2.52 -28.18 -10.47
CA ALA A 393 3.53 -27.33 -11.09
C ALA A 393 3.93 -27.77 -12.51
N LEU A 394 3.35 -28.87 -13.04
CA LEU A 394 3.68 -29.46 -14.34
C LEU A 394 5.12 -29.97 -14.44
N GLU A 395 5.73 -30.35 -13.32
CA GLU A 395 7.12 -30.84 -13.27
C GLU A 395 7.24 -32.35 -13.46
N THR A 396 6.12 -33.07 -13.43
CA THR A 396 6.10 -34.54 -13.50
C THR A 396 5.60 -35.02 -14.86
N ARG A 397 6.18 -36.12 -15.33
CA ARG A 397 5.73 -36.81 -16.55
C ARG A 397 4.26 -37.19 -16.47
N ARG A 398 3.83 -37.72 -15.32
CA ARG A 398 2.43 -38.07 -15.04
C ARG A 398 1.48 -36.88 -15.15
N SER A 399 1.89 -35.69 -14.71
CA SER A 399 1.07 -34.48 -14.86
C SER A 399 0.92 -34.06 -16.32
N SER A 400 2.02 -34.15 -17.09
CA SER A 400 2.01 -33.86 -18.52
C SER A 400 1.14 -34.86 -19.28
N GLU A 401 1.30 -36.16 -19.02
CA GLU A 401 0.46 -37.22 -19.60
C GLU A 401 -1.01 -37.01 -19.25
N ALA A 402 -1.34 -36.70 -17.98
CA ALA A 402 -2.72 -36.51 -17.54
C ALA A 402 -3.41 -35.27 -18.14
N LEU A 403 -2.67 -34.21 -18.47
CA LEU A 403 -3.24 -33.05 -19.18
C LEU A 403 -3.63 -33.41 -20.62
N HIS A 404 -2.82 -34.24 -21.28
CA HIS A 404 -2.97 -34.56 -22.70
C HIS A 404 -3.74 -35.86 -22.93
N SER A 405 -3.93 -36.68 -21.88
CA SER A 405 -4.73 -37.90 -21.95
C SER A 405 -6.20 -37.54 -22.20
N GLY A 406 -6.71 -37.91 -23.36
CA GLY A 406 -8.11 -37.66 -23.76
C GLY A 406 -8.35 -36.42 -24.63
N GLY A 407 -7.30 -35.75 -25.13
CA GLY A 407 -7.46 -34.59 -26.02
C GLY A 407 -8.00 -34.94 -27.40
N ARG A 408 -8.99 -34.15 -27.86
CA ARG A 408 -9.29 -33.99 -29.29
C ARG A 408 -8.18 -33.15 -29.90
N GLY A 409 -7.18 -33.80 -30.45
CA GLY A 409 -6.03 -33.14 -31.06
C GLY A 409 -4.99 -34.17 -31.44
N LEU A 410 -4.31 -33.95 -32.55
CA LEU A 410 -3.35 -34.90 -33.08
C LEU A 410 -2.03 -34.77 -32.31
N SER A 411 -1.64 -35.85 -31.63
CA SER A 411 -0.38 -35.87 -30.89
C SER A 411 0.80 -35.93 -31.86
N LEU A 412 1.87 -35.20 -31.58
CA LEU A 412 3.08 -35.29 -32.40
C LEU A 412 3.60 -36.72 -32.43
N GLU A 413 3.53 -37.46 -31.32
CA GLU A 413 4.00 -38.85 -31.24
C GLU A 413 3.30 -39.77 -32.25
N GLU A 414 2.01 -39.53 -32.53
CA GLU A 414 1.22 -40.32 -33.47
C GLU A 414 1.67 -40.12 -34.92
N VAL A 415 2.15 -38.91 -35.25
CA VAL A 415 2.54 -38.53 -36.62
C VAL A 415 4.03 -38.29 -36.81
N GLN A 416 4.84 -38.43 -35.76
CA GLN A 416 6.27 -38.10 -35.75
C GLN A 416 7.04 -38.85 -36.84
N HIS A 417 6.81 -40.17 -36.94
CA HIS A 417 7.46 -41.00 -37.94
C HIS A 417 7.05 -40.59 -39.36
N THR A 418 5.76 -40.33 -39.57
CA THR A 418 5.22 -39.87 -40.86
C THR A 418 5.80 -38.51 -41.26
N LEU A 419 5.93 -37.58 -40.32
CA LEU A 419 6.51 -36.26 -40.56
C LEU A 419 8.01 -36.35 -40.87
N LYS A 420 8.74 -37.26 -40.21
CA LYS A 420 10.15 -37.53 -40.52
C LYS A 420 10.31 -37.99 -41.97
N LEU A 421 9.52 -38.98 -42.40
CA LEU A 421 9.52 -39.45 -43.79
C LEU A 421 9.09 -38.35 -44.78
N TYR A 422 8.09 -37.55 -44.42
CA TYR A 422 7.62 -36.43 -45.24
C TYR A 422 8.72 -35.39 -45.48
N VAL A 423 9.42 -34.97 -44.43
CA VAL A 423 10.52 -34.00 -44.55
C VAL A 423 11.73 -34.58 -45.27
N GLU A 424 12.07 -35.84 -45.00
CA GLU A 424 13.15 -36.54 -45.70
C GLU A 424 12.84 -36.67 -47.20
N ALA A 425 11.59 -36.94 -47.58
CA ALA A 425 11.17 -36.95 -48.98
C ALA A 425 11.22 -35.57 -49.64
N LEU A 426 10.99 -34.49 -48.88
CA LEU A 426 11.04 -33.12 -49.40
C LEU A 426 12.47 -32.58 -49.56
N THR A 427 13.36 -32.92 -48.64
CA THR A 427 14.70 -32.32 -48.54
C THR A 427 15.83 -33.26 -48.94
N GLY A 428 15.58 -34.58 -48.98
CA GLY A 428 16.61 -35.60 -49.16
C GLY A 428 17.53 -35.78 -47.95
N ARG A 429 17.26 -35.12 -46.82
CA ARG A 429 18.07 -35.18 -45.60
C ARG A 429 17.32 -35.89 -44.48
N VAL A 430 18.04 -36.73 -43.74
CA VAL A 430 17.53 -37.32 -42.50
C VAL A 430 17.57 -36.25 -41.42
N VAL A 431 16.38 -35.86 -40.94
CA VAL A 431 16.20 -34.93 -39.82
C VAL A 431 15.51 -35.65 -38.65
N GLU A 432 15.79 -35.20 -37.43
CA GLU A 432 15.00 -35.60 -36.27
C GLU A 432 13.79 -34.68 -36.11
N VAL A 433 12.67 -35.22 -35.63
CA VAL A 433 11.48 -34.44 -35.29
C VAL A 433 11.24 -34.63 -33.81
N ALA A 434 11.20 -33.54 -33.04
CA ALA A 434 11.06 -33.59 -31.58
C ALA A 434 10.05 -32.55 -31.08
N PRO A 435 9.42 -32.76 -29.91
CA PRO A 435 8.55 -31.76 -29.33
C PRO A 435 9.33 -30.51 -28.89
N LEU A 436 8.71 -29.33 -29.01
CA LEU A 436 9.24 -28.03 -28.56
C LEU A 436 9.60 -28.02 -27.08
N ALA A 437 8.90 -28.80 -26.25
CA ALA A 437 9.18 -28.92 -24.82
C ALA A 437 10.53 -29.60 -24.52
N ALA A 438 11.15 -30.27 -25.50
CA ALA A 438 12.45 -30.91 -25.35
C ALA A 438 13.65 -29.96 -25.61
N VAL A 439 13.39 -28.69 -25.95
CA VAL A 439 14.43 -27.69 -26.22
C VAL A 439 14.97 -27.10 -24.91
N PRO A 440 16.26 -27.25 -24.56
CA PRO A 440 16.89 -26.51 -23.46
C PRO A 440 16.89 -25.01 -23.75
N ASP A 441 16.69 -24.16 -22.73
CA ASP A 441 16.61 -22.69 -22.90
C ASP A 441 17.84 -22.08 -23.60
N GLU A 442 19.00 -22.71 -23.50
CA GLU A 442 20.27 -22.30 -24.11
C GLU A 442 20.37 -22.65 -25.62
N ALA A 443 19.49 -23.52 -26.14
CA ALA A 443 19.54 -24.06 -27.50
C ALA A 443 18.50 -23.43 -28.46
N ARG A 444 18.04 -22.20 -28.19
CA ARG A 444 17.05 -21.50 -29.05
C ARG A 444 17.57 -21.20 -30.46
N ILE A 445 18.86 -21.39 -30.71
CA ILE A 445 19.44 -21.43 -32.05
C ILE A 445 19.55 -22.90 -32.45
N GLY A 446 18.67 -23.35 -33.35
CA GLY A 446 18.59 -24.74 -33.80
C GLY A 446 19.95 -25.34 -34.20
N ASP A 447 20.07 -26.65 -34.04
CA ASP A 447 21.27 -27.46 -34.34
C ASP A 447 21.41 -27.80 -35.85
N GLY A 448 20.45 -27.38 -36.67
CA GLY A 448 20.39 -27.70 -38.11
C GLY A 448 20.07 -29.17 -38.41
N ARG A 449 19.72 -29.97 -37.40
CA ARG A 449 19.47 -31.42 -37.52
C ARG A 449 18.13 -31.85 -36.96
N THR A 450 17.55 -31.06 -36.06
CA THR A 450 16.32 -31.38 -35.34
C THR A 450 15.25 -30.32 -35.63
N ILE A 451 14.08 -30.79 -36.08
CA ILE A 451 12.88 -29.99 -36.27
C ILE A 451 12.05 -30.07 -35.00
N HIS A 452 11.84 -28.93 -34.33
CA HIS A 452 11.04 -28.84 -33.12
C HIS A 452 9.61 -28.41 -33.45
N LEU A 453 8.62 -29.25 -33.11
CA LEU A 453 7.20 -29.01 -33.37
C LEU A 453 6.38 -28.98 -32.07
N PRO A 454 5.17 -28.40 -32.05
CA PRO A 454 4.27 -28.51 -30.91
C PRO A 454 4.00 -29.98 -30.56
N SER A 455 3.87 -30.31 -29.27
CA SER A 455 3.62 -31.70 -28.85
C SER A 455 2.21 -32.19 -29.21
N MET A 456 1.27 -31.26 -29.39
CA MET A 456 -0.12 -31.52 -29.77
C MET A 456 -0.60 -30.33 -30.62
N VAL A 457 -1.42 -30.61 -31.63
CA VAL A 457 -2.09 -29.61 -32.45
C VAL A 457 -3.59 -29.91 -32.44
N ALA A 458 -4.39 -28.89 -32.15
CA ALA A 458 -5.85 -28.95 -32.08
C ALA A 458 -6.46 -27.63 -32.58
N GLU A 459 -5.88 -27.05 -33.64
CA GLU A 459 -6.24 -25.71 -34.14
C GLU A 459 -7.58 -25.76 -34.91
N PHE A 460 -7.89 -26.90 -35.52
CA PHE A 460 -9.02 -27.04 -36.43
C PHE A 460 -10.14 -27.96 -35.93
N ASP A 461 -9.98 -28.58 -34.75
CA ASP A 461 -10.89 -29.61 -34.23
C ASP A 461 -11.12 -30.77 -35.25
N ASP A 462 -10.17 -30.99 -36.15
CA ASP A 462 -10.19 -31.96 -37.24
C ASP A 462 -8.78 -32.51 -37.44
N GLU A 463 -8.61 -33.81 -37.19
CA GLU A 463 -7.30 -34.47 -37.25
C GLU A 463 -6.63 -34.35 -38.63
N GLU A 464 -7.40 -34.30 -39.72
CA GLU A 464 -6.83 -34.18 -41.07
C GLU A 464 -6.28 -32.77 -41.30
N LEU A 465 -6.99 -31.74 -40.86
CA LEU A 465 -6.55 -30.34 -40.91
C LEU A 465 -5.38 -30.07 -39.96
N ASP A 466 -5.42 -30.62 -38.75
CA ASP A 466 -4.32 -30.52 -37.78
C ASP A 466 -3.07 -31.27 -38.28
N PHE A 467 -3.22 -32.42 -38.93
CA PHE A 467 -2.11 -33.08 -39.62
C PHE A 467 -1.53 -32.23 -40.77
N ARG A 468 -2.39 -31.52 -41.52
CA ARG A 468 -1.92 -30.58 -42.56
C ARG A 468 -1.13 -29.43 -41.94
N LEU A 469 -1.54 -28.92 -40.78
CA LEU A 469 -0.78 -27.90 -40.07
C LEU A 469 0.60 -28.41 -39.63
N TYR A 470 0.69 -29.64 -39.10
CA TYR A 470 1.98 -30.26 -38.80
C TYR A 470 2.89 -30.34 -40.03
N LYS A 471 2.34 -30.73 -41.20
CA LYS A 471 3.12 -30.76 -42.45
C LYS A 471 3.62 -29.37 -42.84
N VAL A 472 2.79 -28.33 -42.71
CA VAL A 472 3.19 -26.94 -43.01
C VAL A 472 4.32 -26.49 -42.09
N LEU A 473 4.18 -26.71 -40.77
CA LEU A 473 5.20 -26.35 -39.80
C LEU A 473 6.51 -27.12 -40.03
N ALA A 474 6.41 -28.43 -40.29
CA ALA A 474 7.55 -29.29 -40.59
C ALA A 474 8.26 -28.86 -41.89
N ALA A 475 7.52 -28.56 -42.96
CA ALA A 475 8.08 -28.09 -44.22
C ALA A 475 8.74 -26.71 -44.08
N HIS A 476 8.14 -25.80 -43.31
CA HIS A 476 8.73 -24.50 -43.03
C HIS A 476 10.05 -24.61 -42.26
N ALA A 477 10.09 -25.41 -41.19
CA ALA A 477 11.30 -25.67 -40.42
C ALA A 477 12.37 -26.39 -41.25
N ALA A 478 11.97 -27.36 -42.07
CA ALA A 478 12.85 -28.03 -43.01
C ALA A 478 13.46 -27.07 -44.03
N GLY A 479 12.68 -26.10 -44.52
CA GLY A 479 13.17 -25.02 -45.38
C GLY A 479 14.23 -24.18 -44.68
N GLN A 480 14.05 -23.84 -43.40
CA GLN A 480 15.06 -23.10 -42.65
C GLN A 480 16.39 -23.84 -42.58
N ILE A 481 16.36 -25.17 -42.41
CA ILE A 481 17.54 -26.02 -42.42
C ILE A 481 18.15 -26.10 -43.84
N GLU A 482 17.33 -26.35 -44.87
CA GLU A 482 17.79 -26.54 -46.24
C GLU A 482 18.44 -25.28 -46.82
N PHE A 483 17.86 -24.11 -46.53
CA PHE A 483 18.36 -22.82 -47.01
C PHE A 483 19.38 -22.15 -46.06
N GLY A 484 19.97 -22.91 -45.13
CA GLY A 484 21.14 -22.47 -44.36
C GLY A 484 20.86 -21.45 -43.26
N THR A 485 19.60 -21.31 -42.80
CA THR A 485 19.23 -20.38 -41.70
C THR A 485 20.03 -20.64 -40.41
N HIS A 486 20.46 -21.89 -40.21
CA HIS A 486 21.17 -22.33 -39.01
C HIS A 486 22.69 -22.54 -39.22
N ASP A 487 23.23 -22.11 -40.37
CA ASP A 487 24.66 -22.25 -40.65
C ASP A 487 25.49 -21.35 -39.72
N ARG A 488 26.35 -21.97 -38.90
CA ARG A 488 27.14 -21.28 -37.87
C ARG A 488 28.51 -20.79 -38.36
N GLU A 489 28.94 -21.21 -39.55
CA GLU A 489 30.29 -20.95 -40.07
C GLU A 489 30.31 -20.22 -41.43
N SER A 490 29.27 -19.48 -41.80
CA SER A 490 29.29 -18.75 -43.08
C SER A 490 30.44 -17.72 -43.10
N SER A 491 30.99 -17.43 -44.30
CA SER A 491 32.03 -16.41 -44.48
C SER A 491 31.57 -15.06 -43.95
N ASP A 492 30.29 -14.76 -44.12
CA ASP A 492 29.68 -13.48 -43.78
C ASP A 492 29.46 -13.37 -42.27
N LEU A 493 29.09 -14.47 -41.59
CA LEU A 493 28.99 -14.49 -40.13
C LEU A 493 30.38 -14.34 -39.49
N ARG A 494 31.40 -14.99 -40.05
CA ARG A 494 32.79 -14.86 -39.60
C ARG A 494 33.33 -13.46 -39.86
N ALA A 495 33.03 -12.85 -41.00
CA ALA A 495 33.39 -11.46 -41.30
C ALA A 495 32.67 -10.48 -40.37
N ALA A 496 31.38 -10.68 -40.10
CA ALA A 496 30.62 -9.87 -39.16
C ALA A 496 31.16 -10.02 -37.73
N TYR A 497 31.48 -11.25 -37.30
CA TYR A 497 32.12 -11.48 -36.01
C TYR A 497 33.49 -10.81 -35.92
N ALA A 498 34.33 -10.93 -36.95
CA ALA A 498 35.63 -10.26 -36.99
C ALA A 498 35.49 -8.72 -36.95
N ALA A 499 34.54 -8.16 -37.70
CA ALA A 499 34.25 -6.73 -37.70
C ALA A 499 33.73 -6.28 -36.32
N ILE A 500 32.84 -7.04 -35.69
CA ILE A 500 32.38 -6.77 -34.32
C ILE A 500 33.54 -6.90 -33.34
N ALA A 501 34.36 -7.94 -33.43
CA ALA A 501 35.50 -8.14 -32.54
C ALA A 501 36.54 -7.01 -32.67
N GLU A 502 36.82 -6.51 -33.88
CA GLU A 502 37.65 -5.33 -34.12
C GLU A 502 37.01 -4.06 -33.52
N VAL A 503 35.68 -3.93 -33.71
CA VAL A 503 34.83 -2.89 -33.09
C VAL A 503 34.56 -3.18 -31.61
N TYR A 504 35.10 -4.22 -30.97
CA TYR A 504 35.07 -4.38 -29.50
C TYR A 504 36.44 -4.67 -28.87
N ALA A 505 37.53 -4.69 -29.65
CA ALA A 505 38.90 -4.86 -29.18
C ALA A 505 39.26 -3.79 -28.13
N GLU A 506 40.03 -4.18 -27.13
CA GLU A 506 40.46 -3.32 -26.01
C GLU A 506 41.27 -2.11 -26.51
N GLU A 507 42.06 -2.27 -27.57
CA GLU A 507 42.86 -1.17 -28.15
C GLU A 507 42.00 -0.06 -28.77
N ASN A 508 40.73 -0.36 -29.07
CA ASN A 508 39.78 0.55 -29.71
C ASN A 508 38.71 1.06 -28.71
N ALA A 509 38.90 0.85 -27.41
CA ALA A 509 37.98 1.28 -26.36
C ALA A 509 37.79 2.82 -26.33
N ASP A 510 38.87 3.58 -26.53
CA ASP A 510 38.85 5.05 -26.54
C ASP A 510 38.05 5.64 -27.71
N ALA A 511 37.99 4.93 -28.84
CA ALA A 511 37.18 5.34 -30.00
C ALA A 511 35.67 5.18 -29.76
N ARG A 512 35.27 4.45 -28.70
CA ARG A 512 33.87 4.15 -28.35
C ARG A 512 33.40 4.87 -27.10
N ASP A 513 34.32 5.35 -26.27
CA ASP A 513 34.00 6.23 -25.14
C ASP A 513 33.72 7.64 -25.68
N ALA A 514 32.44 8.01 -25.69
CA ALA A 514 31.98 9.35 -26.08
C ALA A 514 32.60 10.48 -25.23
N PHE A 515 33.26 10.15 -24.12
CA PHE A 515 33.95 11.07 -23.21
C PHE A 515 35.49 10.95 -23.27
N ALA A 516 36.07 10.08 -24.13
CA ALA A 516 37.53 9.93 -24.23
C ALA A 516 38.22 11.21 -24.74
N LEU A 517 37.60 11.94 -25.69
CA LEU A 517 38.14 13.22 -26.18
C LEU A 517 38.19 14.29 -25.08
N VAL A 518 37.25 14.27 -24.13
CA VAL A 518 37.20 15.23 -23.01
C VAL A 518 38.31 14.97 -22.00
N ARG A 519 38.75 13.71 -21.85
CA ARG A 519 39.83 13.32 -20.95
C ARG A 519 41.19 13.88 -21.40
N ALA A 520 41.50 13.85 -22.70
CA ALA A 520 42.77 14.34 -23.23
C ALA A 520 42.95 15.87 -23.06
N GLU A 521 41.87 16.65 -23.24
CA GLU A 521 41.90 18.11 -23.03
C GLU A 521 42.04 18.48 -21.54
N LEU A 522 41.44 17.71 -20.64
CA LEU A 522 41.60 17.86 -19.18
C LEU A 522 43.01 17.50 -18.69
N TYR A 523 43.66 16.49 -19.28
CA TYR A 523 45.06 16.14 -18.96
C TYR A 523 46.04 17.27 -19.33
N LEU A 524 45.82 17.95 -20.46
CA LEU A 524 46.63 19.11 -20.88
C LEU A 524 46.34 20.37 -20.05
N ALA A 525 45.09 20.55 -19.58
CA ALA A 525 44.70 21.69 -18.76
C ALA A 525 45.11 21.59 -17.27
N CYS A 526 45.22 20.38 -16.72
CA CYS A 526 45.51 20.17 -15.29
C CYS A 526 46.95 19.77 -14.96
N GLY A 527 47.83 19.52 -15.95
CA GLY A 527 49.26 19.29 -15.69
C GLY A 527 49.58 18.11 -14.77
N MET A 528 48.71 17.10 -14.71
CA MET A 528 48.91 15.90 -13.87
C MET A 528 49.43 14.74 -14.73
N ARG A 529 50.53 14.11 -14.30
CA ARG A 529 51.08 12.90 -14.93
C ARG A 529 50.23 11.69 -14.53
N GLY A 530 49.94 10.82 -15.49
CA GLY A 530 48.97 9.72 -15.41
C GLY A 530 49.31 8.53 -14.50
N GLU A 531 50.00 8.74 -13.38
CA GLU A 531 50.31 7.67 -12.41
C GLU A 531 49.50 7.74 -11.09
N ASP A 532 48.72 8.80 -10.86
CA ASP A 532 48.04 9.03 -9.58
C ASP A 532 46.53 8.71 -9.58
N PHE A 533 46.08 7.66 -10.27
CA PHE A 533 44.71 7.15 -10.09
C PHE A 533 44.65 5.63 -10.06
N VAL A 534 44.50 5.08 -8.85
CA VAL A 534 44.11 3.68 -8.63
C VAL A 534 42.59 3.61 -8.71
N GLU A 535 42.04 2.90 -9.69
CA GLU A 535 40.60 2.67 -9.82
C GLU A 535 40.04 1.93 -8.59
N PRO A 536 38.84 2.29 -8.10
CA PRO A 536 38.14 1.50 -7.10
C PRO A 536 37.58 0.24 -7.78
N LYS A 537 38.00 -0.93 -7.28
CA LYS A 537 37.38 -2.21 -7.64
C LYS A 537 35.91 -2.20 -7.21
N ILE A 538 35.01 -2.36 -8.19
CA ILE A 538 33.60 -2.71 -7.98
C ILE A 538 33.48 -4.24 -7.91
#